data_AF-A0A7Y5NND0-F1
#
_entry.id   AF-A0A7Y5NND0-F1
#
_cell.length_a   1.000
_cell.length_b   1.000
_cell.length_c   1.000
_cell.angle_alpha   90.00
_cell.angle_beta   90.00
_cell.angle_gamma   90.00
#
_symmetry.space_group_name_H-M   'P 1'
#
loop_
_entity.id
_entity.type
_entity.pdbx_description
1 polymer ?
#
loop_
_entity_poly.entity_id
_entity_poly.type
_entity_poly.pdbx_seq_one_letter_code
_entity_poly.pdbx_strand_id
1 'polypeptide(L)'
;MSAGPPIHRCVALVLLVSSLPACDGADVGQTRTAPTAVKASAARPTASARTSRPPLATASPRGEVATKAKIDAIMPTLRAMAADETVVEAVRTQNAKRVPLEQIKKLDGDWRGATGVADFMKVYLDNDASKALRKHAAANKAINEAFAMDDQGAIVATTSRTSDYWQGDEEKWSKSFDGGRGAEFIDKASFDESTQSYSVQVSIPVMTNDQAIGALTIGVSLDQL
;
A
#
# COMPACT_ATOMS: atom_id res chain seq x y z
N MET A 1 -15.99 63.67 -12.18
CA MET A 1 -16.30 63.47 -10.74
C MET A 1 -16.63 62.00 -10.59
N SER A 2 -15.97 61.13 -9.83
CA SER A 2 -14.98 61.30 -8.77
C SER A 2 -14.13 60.02 -8.63
N ALA A 3 -12.82 60.22 -8.47
CA ALA A 3 -11.79 59.45 -7.74
C ALA A 3 -11.83 57.91 -7.64
N GLY A 4 -10.76 57.27 -8.14
CA GLY A 4 -10.14 56.08 -7.51
C GLY A 4 -8.94 56.48 -6.63
N PRO A 5 -8.00 55.56 -6.31
CA PRO A 5 -8.05 54.48 -5.30
C PRO A 5 -7.03 54.75 -4.16
N PRO A 6 -6.66 53.74 -3.33
CA PRO A 6 -5.21 53.48 -3.25
C PRO A 6 -4.78 52.01 -3.26
N ILE A 7 -3.52 51.89 -3.62
CA ILE A 7 -2.70 50.72 -3.91
C ILE A 7 -1.77 50.56 -2.70
N HIS A 8 -1.66 49.38 -2.09
CA HIS A 8 -0.61 49.11 -1.10
C HIS A 8 0.45 48.16 -1.65
N ARG A 9 1.69 48.62 -1.50
CA ARG A 9 2.94 48.11 -2.06
C ARG A 9 3.56 46.98 -1.22
N CYS A 10 4.30 46.15 -1.94
CA CYS A 10 5.54 45.43 -1.62
C CYS A 10 6.08 45.43 -0.18
N VAL A 11 6.43 44.23 0.31
CA VAL A 11 7.73 44.00 0.97
C VAL A 11 8.30 42.69 0.44
N ALA A 12 9.38 42.79 -0.34
CA ALA A 12 10.28 41.69 -0.66
C ALA A 12 11.36 41.66 0.42
N LEU A 13 11.53 40.52 1.10
CA LEU A 13 12.63 40.31 2.04
C LEU A 13 13.74 39.53 1.31
N VAL A 14 14.78 40.27 0.94
CA VAL A 14 16.08 39.78 0.52
C VAL A 14 16.88 39.48 1.79
N LEU A 15 17.44 38.27 1.93
CA LEU A 15 18.55 38.01 2.84
C LEU A 15 19.71 37.38 2.09
N LEU A 16 20.88 37.99 2.30
CA LEU A 16 22.17 37.75 1.67
C LEU A 16 22.81 36.42 2.08
N VAL A 17 23.41 35.79 1.07
CA VAL A 17 24.77 35.22 0.97
C VAL A 17 25.62 35.14 2.25
N SER A 18 26.17 33.96 2.52
CA SER A 18 27.52 33.78 3.10
C SER A 18 28.10 32.44 2.66
N SER A 19 29.15 32.52 1.86
CA SER A 19 29.98 31.43 1.35
C SER A 19 31.30 31.31 2.13
N LEU A 20 31.91 30.12 2.07
CA LEU A 20 33.32 29.72 2.33
C LEU A 20 33.61 28.99 3.67
N PRO A 21 34.70 28.20 3.78
CA PRO A 21 35.53 27.54 2.75
C PRO A 21 35.71 26.02 2.96
N ALA A 22 36.27 25.37 1.93
CA ALA A 22 36.87 24.04 1.99
C ALA A 22 38.18 24.07 2.80
N CYS A 23 38.42 23.01 3.57
CA CYS A 23 39.75 22.69 4.11
C CYS A 23 40.30 21.45 3.40
N ASP A 24 41.53 21.63 2.95
CA ASP A 24 42.43 20.73 2.25
C ASP A 24 43.37 20.02 3.25
N GLY A 25 44.06 18.97 2.81
CA GLY A 25 45.17 18.31 3.52
C GLY A 25 44.88 16.83 3.86
N ALA A 26 45.43 15.86 3.12
CA ALA A 26 46.80 15.29 3.28
C ALA A 26 46.95 14.57 4.64
N ASP A 27 47.47 13.35 4.79
CA ASP A 27 48.66 12.77 4.17
C ASP A 27 48.82 11.29 4.62
N VAL A 28 49.54 10.51 3.80
CA VAL A 28 50.47 9.39 4.12
C VAL A 28 50.11 8.29 5.14
N GLY A 29 50.40 7.03 4.72
CA GLY A 29 51.22 6.17 5.57
C GLY A 29 50.81 4.70 5.73
N GLN A 30 51.40 3.84 4.91
CA GLN A 30 52.11 2.60 5.29
C GLN A 30 51.47 1.56 6.23
N THR A 31 51.18 0.40 5.62
CA THR A 31 51.66 -0.98 5.94
C THR A 31 51.79 -1.49 7.39
N ARG A 32 51.46 -2.81 7.50
CA ARG A 32 51.79 -3.80 8.56
C ARG A 32 50.97 -3.61 9.86
N THR A 33 50.47 -4.62 10.54
CA THR A 33 50.81 -6.05 10.68
C THR A 33 49.64 -6.73 11.40
N ALA A 34 49.43 -8.02 11.16
CA ALA A 34 48.56 -8.85 12.00
C ALA A 34 49.11 -8.96 13.45
N PRO A 35 48.22 -9.20 14.43
CA PRO A 35 48.59 -10.06 15.54
C PRO A 35 47.60 -11.21 15.76
N THR A 36 48.22 -12.27 16.26
CA THR A 36 47.76 -13.64 16.49
C THR A 36 46.83 -13.76 17.70
N ALA A 37 45.86 -14.66 17.56
CA ALA A 37 45.17 -15.50 18.55
C ALA A 37 44.76 -14.92 19.92
N VAL A 38 43.44 -14.94 20.17
CA VAL A 38 42.87 -15.16 21.50
C VAL A 38 41.93 -16.37 21.48
N LYS A 39 42.01 -17.10 22.59
CA LYS A 39 41.55 -18.43 22.95
C LYS A 39 40.08 -18.77 22.69
N ALA A 40 39.89 -20.07 22.48
CA ALA A 40 38.65 -20.81 22.46
C ALA A 40 37.72 -20.55 23.66
N SER A 41 36.41 -20.52 23.39
CA SER A 41 35.38 -20.75 24.41
C SER A 41 34.16 -21.45 23.79
N ALA A 42 33.91 -22.65 24.31
CA ALA A 42 32.69 -23.46 24.34
C ALA A 42 31.68 -23.39 23.17
N ALA A 43 31.65 -24.49 22.42
CA ALA A 43 30.51 -24.89 21.60
C ALA A 43 29.25 -25.11 22.47
N ARG A 44 28.13 -24.52 22.05
CA ARG A 44 26.78 -24.87 22.52
C ARG A 44 26.02 -25.45 21.32
N PRO A 45 25.45 -26.65 21.40
CA PRO A 45 24.65 -27.18 20.30
C PRO A 45 23.29 -26.47 20.34
N THR A 46 23.05 -25.51 19.45
CA THR A 46 21.69 -25.11 19.12
C THR A 46 21.15 -26.13 18.12
N ALA A 47 20.35 -27.06 18.62
CA ALA A 47 19.52 -27.90 17.79
C ALA A 47 18.64 -26.98 16.94
N SER A 48 18.98 -26.84 15.65
CA SER A 48 18.11 -26.26 14.65
C SER A 48 16.95 -27.23 14.45
N ALA A 49 15.86 -27.02 15.20
CA ALA A 49 14.59 -27.67 14.92
C ALA A 49 14.11 -27.12 13.58
N ARG A 50 14.46 -27.84 12.51
CA ARG A 50 13.89 -27.67 11.19
C ARG A 50 12.44 -28.14 11.30
N THR A 51 11.54 -27.24 11.68
CA THR A 51 10.11 -27.46 11.51
C THR A 51 9.87 -27.59 10.02
N SER A 52 9.71 -28.82 9.55
CA SER A 52 9.30 -29.10 8.19
C SER A 52 7.93 -28.47 7.98
N ARG A 53 7.90 -27.34 7.25
CA ARG A 53 6.68 -26.70 6.76
C ARG A 53 5.88 -27.76 5.99
N PRO A 54 4.63 -28.07 6.37
CA PRO A 54 3.83 -28.98 5.58
C PRO A 54 3.63 -28.38 4.18
N PRO A 55 3.73 -29.19 3.11
CA PRO A 55 3.45 -28.70 1.76
C PRO A 55 1.99 -28.29 1.67
N LEU A 56 1.74 -27.25 0.87
CA LEU A 56 0.42 -26.72 0.53
C LEU A 56 -0.50 -27.90 0.17
N ALA A 57 -1.46 -28.20 1.02
CA ALA A 57 -2.58 -29.02 0.59
C ALA A 57 -3.27 -28.22 -0.50
N THR A 58 -3.29 -28.75 -1.73
CA THR A 58 -4.16 -28.23 -2.78
C THR A 58 -5.54 -28.03 -2.17
N ALA A 59 -6.08 -26.80 -2.24
CA ALA A 59 -7.36 -26.48 -1.62
C ALA A 59 -8.39 -27.53 -2.03
N SER A 60 -8.90 -28.27 -1.04
CA SER A 60 -9.94 -29.26 -1.29
C SER A 60 -11.22 -28.52 -1.68
N PRO A 61 -12.07 -29.06 -2.58
CA PRO A 61 -13.38 -28.48 -2.89
C PRO A 61 -14.21 -28.16 -1.64
N ARG A 62 -14.06 -28.94 -0.57
CA ARG A 62 -14.73 -28.69 0.73
C ARG A 62 -14.16 -27.46 1.46
N GLY A 63 -12.86 -27.22 1.35
CA GLY A 63 -12.19 -26.05 1.90
C GLY A 63 -12.54 -24.77 1.14
N GLU A 64 -12.60 -24.84 -0.19
CA GLU A 64 -13.03 -23.70 -1.03
C GLU A 64 -14.48 -23.30 -0.76
N VAL A 65 -15.40 -24.26 -0.62
CA VAL A 65 -16.81 -24.00 -0.26
C VAL A 65 -16.92 -23.36 1.13
N ALA A 66 -16.15 -23.83 2.11
CA ALA A 66 -16.14 -23.24 3.45
C ALA A 66 -15.59 -21.81 3.45
N THR A 67 -14.52 -21.55 2.68
CA THR A 67 -13.97 -20.19 2.48
C THR A 67 -15.02 -19.27 1.87
N LYS A 68 -15.71 -19.70 0.80
CA LYS A 68 -16.74 -18.89 0.15
C LYS A 68 -17.86 -18.53 1.12
N ALA A 69 -18.36 -19.48 1.92
CA ALA A 69 -19.43 -19.20 2.87
C ALA A 69 -19.04 -18.17 3.94
N LYS A 70 -17.79 -18.22 4.44
CA LYS A 70 -17.26 -17.22 5.38
C LYS A 70 -17.18 -15.83 4.74
N ILE A 71 -16.74 -15.75 3.48
CA ILE A 71 -16.64 -14.48 2.75
C ILE A 71 -18.03 -13.93 2.40
N ASP A 72 -18.97 -14.77 1.99
CA ASP A 72 -20.35 -14.34 1.75
C ASP A 72 -20.96 -13.66 3.00
N ALA A 73 -20.61 -14.12 4.20
CA ALA A 73 -21.09 -13.54 5.46
C ALA A 73 -20.51 -12.15 5.77
N ILE A 74 -19.25 -11.87 5.42
CA ILE A 74 -18.63 -10.54 5.64
C ILE A 74 -18.86 -9.58 4.46
N MET A 75 -19.33 -10.08 3.31
CA MET A 75 -19.52 -9.29 2.08
C MET A 75 -20.33 -7.99 2.27
N PRO A 76 -21.41 -7.92 3.09
CA PRO A 76 -22.09 -6.65 3.34
C PRO A 76 -21.17 -5.56 3.95
N THR A 77 -20.26 -5.96 4.83
CA THR A 77 -19.25 -5.05 5.42
C THR A 77 -18.27 -4.57 4.35
N LEU A 78 -17.79 -5.49 3.50
CA LEU A 78 -16.83 -5.16 2.43
C LEU A 78 -17.45 -4.20 1.40
N ARG A 79 -18.72 -4.43 1.03
CA ARG A 79 -19.51 -3.53 0.19
C ARG A 79 -19.66 -2.14 0.81
N ALA A 80 -19.95 -2.07 2.11
CA ALA A 80 -20.07 -0.81 2.82
C ALA A 80 -18.76 -0.01 2.82
N MET A 81 -17.60 -0.67 2.87
CA MET A 81 -16.30 -0.01 2.73
C MET A 81 -16.09 0.57 1.32
N ALA A 82 -16.45 -0.17 0.27
CA ALA A 82 -16.34 0.31 -1.11
C ALA A 82 -17.31 1.45 -1.44
N ALA A 83 -18.46 1.49 -0.74
CA ALA A 83 -19.47 2.53 -0.86
C ALA A 83 -19.24 3.73 0.07
N ASP A 84 -18.19 3.74 0.89
CA ASP A 84 -17.87 4.87 1.76
C ASP A 84 -17.63 6.13 0.92
N GLU A 85 -18.38 7.20 1.19
CA GLU A 85 -18.34 8.43 0.39
C GLU A 85 -16.93 9.02 0.29
N THR A 86 -16.11 8.87 1.33
CA THR A 86 -14.72 9.35 1.34
C THR A 86 -13.86 8.57 0.36
N VAL A 87 -14.08 7.25 0.26
CA VAL A 87 -13.38 6.38 -0.69
C VAL A 87 -13.83 6.67 -2.12
N VAL A 88 -15.14 6.75 -2.34
CA VAL A 88 -15.72 7.06 -3.66
C VAL A 88 -15.20 8.41 -4.17
N GLU A 89 -15.19 9.44 -3.33
CA GLU A 89 -14.74 10.78 -3.71
C GLU A 89 -13.23 10.83 -3.97
N ALA A 90 -12.42 10.10 -3.19
CA ALA A 90 -10.99 10.02 -3.43
C ALA A 90 -10.69 9.40 -4.80
N VAL A 91 -11.38 8.32 -5.17
CA VAL A 91 -11.24 7.67 -6.49
C VAL A 91 -11.69 8.62 -7.61
N ARG A 92 -12.84 9.28 -7.44
CA ARG A 92 -13.34 10.28 -8.39
C ARG A 92 -12.33 11.41 -8.62
N THR A 93 -11.80 11.98 -7.53
CA THR A 93 -10.80 13.05 -7.55
C THR A 93 -9.51 12.59 -8.21
N GLN A 94 -9.07 11.35 -7.97
CA GLN A 94 -7.89 10.80 -8.64
C GLN A 94 -8.11 10.68 -10.15
N ASN A 95 -9.21 10.05 -10.59
CA ASN A 95 -9.53 9.88 -12.01
C ASN A 95 -9.60 11.24 -12.75
N ALA A 96 -10.11 12.27 -12.08
CA ALA A 96 -10.19 13.63 -12.64
C ALA A 96 -8.83 14.22 -13.01
N LYS A 97 -7.73 13.78 -12.36
CA LYS A 97 -6.36 14.22 -12.68
C LYS A 97 -5.85 13.69 -14.02
N ARG A 98 -6.44 12.60 -14.54
CA ARG A 98 -6.03 11.93 -15.79
C ARG A 98 -4.51 11.68 -15.84
N VAL A 99 -3.96 11.13 -14.77
CA VAL A 99 -2.53 10.83 -14.68
C VAL A 99 -2.19 9.81 -15.78
N PRO A 100 -1.21 10.09 -16.66
CA PRO A 100 -0.82 9.13 -17.69
C PRO A 100 -0.26 7.84 -17.07
N LEU A 101 -0.58 6.69 -17.66
CA LEU A 101 -0.10 5.38 -17.20
C LEU A 101 1.42 5.32 -17.02
N GLU A 102 2.19 5.98 -17.87
CA GLU A 102 3.66 6.05 -17.75
C GLU A 102 4.12 6.72 -16.44
N GLN A 103 3.39 7.73 -15.96
CA GLN A 103 3.69 8.37 -14.67
C GLN A 103 3.29 7.49 -13.49
N ILE A 104 2.16 6.77 -13.60
CA ILE A 104 1.73 5.78 -12.62
C ILE A 104 2.80 4.69 -12.47
N LYS A 105 3.27 4.12 -13.59
CA LYS A 105 4.33 3.11 -13.63
C LYS A 105 5.68 3.62 -13.14
N LYS A 106 5.99 4.91 -13.39
CA LYS A 106 7.19 5.52 -12.82
C LYS A 106 7.11 5.56 -11.28
N LEU A 107 5.99 6.03 -10.73
CA LEU A 107 5.77 6.05 -9.28
C LEU A 107 5.78 4.64 -8.70
N ASP A 108 5.29 3.64 -9.44
CA ASP A 108 5.40 2.24 -9.06
C ASP A 108 6.86 1.75 -8.94
N GLY A 109 7.71 2.12 -9.89
CA GLY A 109 9.15 1.84 -9.80
C GLY A 109 9.77 2.44 -8.53
N ASP A 110 9.44 3.70 -8.23
CA ASP A 110 9.89 4.39 -7.02
C ASP A 110 9.35 3.71 -5.74
N TRP A 111 8.08 3.24 -5.76
CA TRP A 111 7.41 2.56 -4.65
C TRP A 111 8.07 1.22 -4.30
N ARG A 112 8.31 0.38 -5.30
CA ARG A 112 8.96 -0.93 -5.14
C ARG A 112 10.42 -0.79 -4.72
N GLY A 113 11.09 0.27 -5.16
CA GLY A 113 12.48 0.57 -4.79
C GLY A 113 12.68 1.02 -3.34
N ALA A 114 11.62 1.44 -2.64
CA ALA A 114 11.73 1.89 -1.25
C ALA A 114 11.92 0.72 -0.28
N THR A 115 12.76 0.90 0.75
CA THR A 115 12.99 -0.11 1.79
C THR A 115 11.93 -0.08 2.90
N GLY A 116 11.09 0.96 2.95
CA GLY A 116 10.04 1.16 3.94
C GLY A 116 9.01 2.17 3.46
N VAL A 117 8.26 2.77 4.39
CA VAL A 117 7.36 3.88 4.09
C VAL A 117 8.19 5.13 3.80
N ALA A 118 8.25 5.53 2.53
CA ALA A 118 8.90 6.76 2.10
C ALA A 118 7.96 7.98 2.19
N ASP A 119 8.51 9.19 2.25
CA ASP A 119 7.72 10.42 2.40
C ASP A 119 6.68 10.62 1.28
N PHE A 120 7.02 10.26 0.04
CA PHE A 120 6.10 10.36 -1.08
C PHE A 120 4.90 9.40 -0.97
N MET A 121 5.00 8.33 -0.16
CA MET A 121 3.91 7.38 0.06
C MET A 121 2.84 7.95 1.01
N LYS A 122 3.20 8.92 1.85
CA LYS A 122 2.31 9.48 2.88
C LYS A 122 1.03 10.08 2.30
N VAL A 123 1.07 10.62 1.08
CA VAL A 123 -0.15 11.16 0.44
C VAL A 123 -1.21 10.08 0.17
N TYR A 124 -0.80 8.81 0.08
CA TYR A 124 -1.69 7.66 -0.11
C TYR A 124 -1.99 6.95 1.22
N LEU A 125 -1.12 7.06 2.22
CA LEU A 125 -1.30 6.45 3.54
C LEU A 125 -2.08 7.33 4.51
N ASP A 126 -1.95 8.66 4.41
CA ASP A 126 -2.40 9.61 5.44
C ASP A 126 -3.52 10.56 4.96
N ASN A 127 -4.21 10.21 3.88
CA ASN A 127 -5.39 10.93 3.42
C ASN A 127 -6.68 10.46 4.13
N ASP A 128 -7.78 11.19 3.92
CA ASP A 128 -9.04 10.93 4.62
C ASP A 128 -9.68 9.60 4.23
N ALA A 129 -9.55 9.16 2.97
CA ALA A 129 -10.01 7.84 2.55
C ALA A 129 -9.21 6.72 3.25
N SER A 130 -7.89 6.87 3.40
CA SER A 130 -7.06 5.92 4.14
C SER A 130 -7.42 5.86 5.63
N LYS A 131 -7.79 7.00 6.23
CA LYS A 131 -8.33 7.03 7.61
C LYS A 131 -9.69 6.33 7.70
N ALA A 132 -10.59 6.54 6.73
CA ALA A 132 -11.88 5.86 6.66
C ALA A 132 -11.69 4.34 6.54
N LEU A 133 -10.83 3.89 5.63
CA LEU A 133 -10.49 2.47 5.47
C LEU A 133 -9.92 1.87 6.77
N ARG A 134 -9.02 2.57 7.46
CA ARG A 134 -8.50 2.12 8.76
C ARG A 134 -9.58 2.05 9.83
N LYS A 135 -10.54 2.98 9.84
CA LYS A 135 -11.69 2.94 10.77
C LYS A 135 -12.56 1.70 10.52
N HIS A 136 -12.85 1.39 9.26
CA HIS A 136 -13.58 0.17 8.90
C HIS A 136 -12.81 -1.10 9.29
N ALA A 137 -11.51 -1.15 8.98
CA ALA A 137 -10.65 -2.27 9.35
C ALA A 137 -10.59 -2.46 10.89
N ALA A 138 -10.49 -1.38 11.66
CA ALA A 138 -10.50 -1.45 13.12
C ALA A 138 -11.82 -1.95 13.72
N ALA A 139 -12.95 -1.79 13.00
CA ALA A 139 -14.25 -2.30 13.43
C ALA A 139 -14.41 -3.81 13.20
N ASN A 140 -13.55 -4.43 12.39
CA ASN A 140 -13.60 -5.86 12.12
C ASN A 140 -12.19 -6.46 12.04
N LYS A 141 -11.81 -7.19 13.10
CA LYS A 141 -10.51 -7.85 13.25
C LYS A 141 -10.12 -8.83 12.12
N ALA A 142 -11.08 -9.24 11.28
CA ALA A 142 -10.79 -10.10 10.14
C ALA A 142 -10.21 -9.31 8.95
N ILE A 143 -10.28 -7.98 8.96
CA ILE A 143 -9.75 -7.13 7.90
C ILE A 143 -8.31 -6.75 8.26
N ASN A 144 -7.36 -7.27 7.48
CA ASN A 144 -5.93 -7.05 7.71
C ASN A 144 -5.41 -5.80 6.98
N GLU A 145 -5.91 -5.58 5.77
CA GLU A 145 -5.53 -4.46 4.93
C GLU A 145 -6.67 -4.09 3.97
N ALA A 146 -6.64 -2.85 3.48
CA ALA A 146 -7.51 -2.39 2.42
C ALA A 146 -6.83 -1.29 1.60
N PHE A 147 -7.02 -1.32 0.28
CA PHE A 147 -6.53 -0.27 -0.61
C PHE A 147 -7.48 -0.03 -1.79
N ALA A 148 -7.77 1.25 -2.03
CA ALA A 148 -8.58 1.71 -3.15
C ALA A 148 -7.70 2.10 -4.32
N MET A 149 -8.15 1.76 -5.52
CA MET A 149 -7.46 1.99 -6.79
C MET A 149 -8.34 2.77 -7.77
N ASP A 150 -7.68 3.51 -8.65
CA ASP A 150 -8.30 4.32 -9.70
C ASP A 150 -8.66 3.51 -10.96
N ASP A 151 -9.15 4.18 -12.00
CA ASP A 151 -9.57 3.59 -13.27
C ASP A 151 -8.41 3.05 -14.15
N GLN A 152 -7.18 3.14 -13.66
CA GLN A 152 -5.97 2.57 -14.24
C GLN A 152 -5.24 1.63 -13.28
N GLY A 153 -5.75 1.44 -12.06
CA GLY A 153 -5.16 0.58 -11.04
C GLY A 153 -4.13 1.27 -10.15
N ALA A 154 -4.01 2.59 -10.18
CA ALA A 154 -3.12 3.32 -9.28
C ALA A 154 -3.75 3.43 -7.88
N ILE A 155 -2.96 3.17 -6.83
CA ILE A 155 -3.46 3.32 -5.46
C ILE A 155 -3.84 4.79 -5.18
N VAL A 156 -5.02 4.96 -4.60
CA VAL A 156 -5.59 6.25 -4.18
C VAL A 156 -5.53 6.40 -2.67
N ALA A 157 -5.80 5.31 -1.95
CA ALA A 157 -5.82 5.23 -0.51
C ALA A 157 -5.44 3.83 -0.07
N THR A 158 -4.70 3.69 1.03
CA THR A 158 -4.33 2.38 1.57
C THR A 158 -4.16 2.43 3.09
N THR A 159 -4.53 1.34 3.77
CA THR A 159 -4.36 1.18 5.23
C THR A 159 -2.90 1.00 5.63
N SER A 160 -2.11 0.39 4.74
CA SER A 160 -0.73 -0.07 4.95
C SER A 160 0.04 0.03 3.64
N ARG A 161 1.38 -0.06 3.70
CA ARG A 161 2.19 -0.11 2.48
C ARG A 161 1.95 -1.43 1.75
N THR A 162 1.57 -1.36 0.49
CA THR A 162 1.52 -2.49 -0.47
C THR A 162 2.90 -2.78 -1.05
N SER A 163 3.08 -3.96 -1.66
CA SER A 163 4.30 -4.33 -2.40
C SER A 163 4.66 -3.33 -3.51
N ASP A 164 3.64 -2.83 -4.19
CA ASP A 164 3.69 -2.06 -5.42
C ASP A 164 2.54 -1.03 -5.43
N TYR A 165 2.72 0.04 -6.22
CA TYR A 165 1.76 1.14 -6.29
C TYR A 165 0.71 0.91 -7.37
N TRP A 166 1.13 0.36 -8.50
CA TRP A 166 0.26 0.11 -9.64
C TRP A 166 -0.22 -1.33 -9.62
N GLN A 167 -1.54 -1.50 -9.66
CA GLN A 167 -2.23 -2.78 -9.54
C GLN A 167 -3.01 -3.11 -10.82
N GLY A 168 -2.84 -2.31 -11.88
CA GLY A 168 -3.65 -2.40 -13.10
C GLY A 168 -3.40 -3.64 -13.96
N ASP A 169 -2.33 -4.38 -13.67
CA ASP A 169 -2.01 -5.67 -14.28
C ASP A 169 -2.54 -6.87 -13.48
N GLU A 170 -3.14 -6.64 -12.31
CA GLU A 170 -3.61 -7.69 -11.41
C GLU A 170 -5.08 -8.09 -11.68
N GLU A 171 -5.41 -9.37 -11.44
CA GLU A 171 -6.79 -9.86 -11.59
C GLU A 171 -7.76 -9.15 -10.63
N LYS A 172 -7.30 -8.90 -9.40
CA LYS A 172 -8.06 -8.20 -8.37
C LYS A 172 -8.57 -6.84 -8.83
N TRP A 173 -7.80 -6.09 -9.63
CA TRP A 173 -8.25 -4.85 -10.25
C TRP A 173 -9.02 -5.11 -11.56
N SER A 174 -8.45 -5.87 -12.49
CA SER A 174 -9.04 -6.01 -13.83
C SER A 174 -10.42 -6.67 -13.83
N LYS A 175 -10.67 -7.62 -12.93
CA LYS A 175 -11.98 -8.28 -12.75
C LYS A 175 -12.99 -7.40 -12.03
N SER A 176 -12.53 -6.62 -11.05
CA SER A 176 -13.42 -5.80 -10.23
C SER A 176 -13.68 -4.41 -10.78
N PHE A 177 -12.86 -3.90 -11.71
CA PHE A 177 -13.14 -2.69 -12.46
C PHE A 177 -13.81 -3.00 -13.81
N ASP A 178 -13.32 -4.00 -14.56
CA ASP A 178 -13.79 -4.43 -15.90
C ASP A 178 -14.22 -3.28 -16.83
N GLY A 179 -13.40 -2.23 -16.92
CA GLY A 179 -13.70 -1.07 -17.78
C GLY A 179 -15.03 -0.37 -17.44
N GLY A 180 -15.42 -0.38 -16.17
CA GLY A 180 -16.66 0.21 -15.67
C GLY A 180 -17.81 -0.77 -15.43
N ARG A 181 -17.67 -2.04 -15.84
CA ARG A 181 -18.68 -3.10 -15.64
C ARG A 181 -18.33 -4.08 -14.50
N GLY A 182 -17.44 -3.62 -13.63
CA GLY A 182 -16.85 -4.41 -12.56
C GLY A 182 -17.83 -5.21 -11.71
N ALA A 183 -17.37 -6.35 -11.23
CA ALA A 183 -18.09 -7.22 -10.32
C ALA A 183 -17.21 -7.59 -9.13
N GLU A 184 -17.82 -8.14 -8.09
CA GLU A 184 -17.05 -8.64 -6.95
C GLU A 184 -16.13 -9.77 -7.39
N PHE A 185 -14.89 -9.70 -6.95
CA PHE A 185 -13.87 -10.70 -7.23
C PHE A 185 -13.30 -11.21 -5.90
N ILE A 186 -13.27 -12.53 -5.75
CA ILE A 186 -12.66 -13.20 -4.60
C ILE A 186 -11.47 -13.97 -5.15
N ASP A 187 -10.27 -13.61 -4.72
CA ASP A 187 -9.06 -14.29 -5.13
C ASP A 187 -8.94 -15.67 -4.43
N LYS A 188 -7.92 -16.44 -4.79
CA LYS A 188 -7.57 -17.67 -4.09
C LYS A 188 -7.03 -17.33 -2.70
N ALA A 189 -7.35 -18.19 -1.73
CA ALA A 189 -6.76 -18.08 -0.41
C ALA A 189 -5.24 -18.29 -0.51
N SER A 190 -4.48 -17.39 0.11
CA SER A 190 -3.01 -17.45 0.19
C SER A 190 -2.58 -17.42 1.65
N PHE A 191 -1.48 -18.10 1.97
CA PHE A 191 -0.87 -18.00 3.28
C PHE A 191 -0.14 -16.66 3.40
N ASP A 192 -0.51 -15.86 4.39
CA ASP A 192 0.13 -14.59 4.71
C ASP A 192 1.24 -14.82 5.75
N GLU A 193 2.49 -14.68 5.32
CA GLU A 193 3.66 -14.90 6.18
C GLU A 193 3.76 -13.86 7.31
N SER A 194 3.19 -12.67 7.14
CA SER A 194 3.25 -11.59 8.13
C SER A 194 2.32 -11.84 9.32
N THR A 195 1.15 -12.44 9.07
CA THR A 195 0.16 -12.79 10.09
C THR A 195 0.19 -14.25 10.50
N GLN A 196 0.98 -15.09 9.81
CA GLN A 196 1.02 -16.54 9.98
C GLN A 196 -0.37 -17.19 9.87
N SER A 197 -1.22 -16.63 8.99
CA SER A 197 -2.61 -17.08 8.80
C SER A 197 -3.00 -17.14 7.33
N TYR A 198 -4.07 -17.85 7.01
CA TYR A 198 -4.62 -17.81 5.66
C TYR A 198 -5.48 -16.57 5.48
N SER A 199 -5.22 -15.86 4.39
CA SER A 199 -5.96 -14.67 3.99
C SER A 199 -6.49 -14.84 2.57
N VAL A 200 -7.57 -14.14 2.27
CA VAL A 200 -8.09 -14.00 0.90
C VAL A 200 -8.23 -12.53 0.59
N GLN A 201 -7.89 -12.14 -0.64
CA GLN A 201 -8.19 -10.79 -1.13
C GLN A 201 -9.57 -10.79 -1.77
N VAL A 202 -10.40 -9.86 -1.34
CA VAL A 202 -11.72 -9.60 -1.92
C VAL A 202 -11.70 -8.20 -2.51
N SER A 203 -12.01 -8.10 -3.80
CA SER A 203 -12.07 -6.84 -4.54
C SER A 203 -13.49 -6.50 -4.91
N ILE A 204 -13.91 -5.30 -4.52
CA ILE A 204 -15.25 -4.78 -4.72
C ILE A 204 -15.15 -3.56 -5.66
N PRO A 205 -15.97 -3.46 -6.71
CA PRO A 205 -16.00 -2.25 -7.54
C PRO A 205 -16.39 -1.02 -6.70
N VAL A 206 -15.67 0.08 -6.91
CA VAL A 206 -16.07 1.39 -6.39
C VAL A 206 -17.00 2.03 -7.40
N MET A 207 -18.27 2.26 -7.03
CA MET A 207 -19.33 2.61 -7.98
C MET A 207 -19.70 4.10 -7.95
N THR A 208 -20.08 4.65 -9.11
CA THR A 208 -20.81 5.90 -9.26
C THR A 208 -21.82 5.73 -10.40
N ASN A 209 -23.10 6.02 -10.17
CA ASN A 209 -24.17 5.94 -11.19
C ASN A 209 -24.15 4.61 -11.96
N ASP A 210 -24.10 3.48 -11.23
CA ASP A 210 -24.04 2.12 -11.78
C ASP A 210 -22.82 1.80 -12.65
N GLN A 211 -21.79 2.65 -12.61
CA GLN A 211 -20.52 2.44 -13.29
C GLN A 211 -19.38 2.31 -12.28
N ALA A 212 -18.54 1.30 -12.44
CA ALA A 212 -17.31 1.20 -11.66
C ALA A 212 -16.34 2.32 -12.09
N ILE A 213 -15.80 3.05 -11.13
CA ILE A 213 -14.79 4.09 -11.33
C ILE A 213 -13.41 3.66 -10.83
N GLY A 214 -13.31 2.46 -10.28
CA GLY A 214 -12.11 1.89 -9.69
C GLY A 214 -12.48 0.65 -8.88
N ALA A 215 -11.61 0.26 -7.97
CA ALA A 215 -11.80 -0.93 -7.15
C ALA A 215 -11.24 -0.75 -5.75
N LEU A 216 -11.87 -1.39 -4.76
CA LEU A 216 -11.36 -1.53 -3.40
C LEU A 216 -10.98 -2.98 -3.18
N THR A 217 -9.71 -3.25 -2.89
CA THR A 217 -9.24 -4.59 -2.49
C THR A 217 -9.06 -4.63 -0.98
N ILE A 218 -9.50 -5.72 -0.36
CA ILE A 218 -9.50 -5.94 1.09
C ILE A 218 -8.91 -7.30 1.37
N GLY A 219 -7.85 -7.34 2.18
CA GLY A 219 -7.28 -8.58 2.71
C GLY A 219 -8.07 -9.05 3.92
N VAL A 220 -8.63 -10.26 3.85
CA VAL A 220 -9.49 -10.84 4.89
C VAL A 220 -8.86 -12.11 5.45
N SER A 221 -8.59 -12.13 6.76
CA SER A 221 -8.10 -13.31 7.47
C SER A 221 -9.22 -14.33 7.69
N LEU A 222 -9.03 -15.55 7.16
CA LEU A 222 -10.01 -16.64 7.29
C LEU A 222 -10.07 -17.23 8.70
N ASP A 223 -9.02 -17.01 9.50
CA ASP A 223 -8.91 -17.49 10.88
C ASP A 223 -9.66 -16.56 11.86
N GLN A 224 -9.82 -15.29 11.49
CA GLN A 224 -10.52 -14.28 12.28
C GLN A 224 -12.01 -14.14 11.91
N LEU A 225 -12.43 -14.79 10.82
CA LEU A 225 -13.83 -14.94 10.35
C LEU A 225 -14.58 -16.07 11.07
#